data_AF-A0A0D2NG67-F1
#
_entry.id   AF-A0A0D2NG67-F1
#
_cell.length_a   1.000
_cell.length_b   1.000
_cell.length_c   1.000
_cell.angle_alpha   90.00
_cell.angle_beta   90.00
_cell.angle_gamma   90.00
#
_symmetry.space_group_name_H-M   'P 1'
#
loop_
_entity.id
_entity.type
_entity.pdbx_description
1 polymer ?
#
loop_
_entity_poly.entity_id
_entity_poly.type
_entity_poly.pdbx_seq_one_letter_code
_entity_poly.pdbx_strand_id
1 'polypeptide(L)'
;MPHKKAKRTTRDRLRSETGTDLAPGKDSLRNEPIPKSAARVFNSQAVRDEFKLKKRKREEEGEQAAKKQKTGKITNNKSVALKIQPGESIQHFNRRVEDDLRPLVKTAVQTSRAVARSTAKAEHEARIEAKKARQSKSKAKEEEETPKKPQPVSPPPETDKFKDRQKEFQSVSSSAPRRLNDVAQAPPEFKKLLRGITSAIGKRDGVLSMAQKVMMEQEREKAIARYRDLKASMRKNGDLGDKDDE
;
A
#
# COMPACT_ATOMS: atom_id res chain seq x y z
N MET A 1 -38.69 45.33 -36.81
CA MET A 1 -37.40 45.00 -37.44
C MET A 1 -36.89 43.65 -36.94
N PRO A 2 -37.05 42.57 -37.72
CA PRO A 2 -36.67 41.20 -37.35
C PRO A 2 -35.22 41.08 -36.85
N HIS A 3 -34.31 41.82 -37.48
CA HIS A 3 -32.86 41.82 -37.22
C HIS A 3 -32.49 42.45 -35.87
N LYS A 4 -33.32 43.36 -35.33
CA LYS A 4 -33.11 43.95 -33.99
C LYS A 4 -33.53 42.98 -32.88
N LYS A 5 -34.54 42.13 -33.13
CA LYS A 5 -34.99 41.10 -32.18
C LYS A 5 -33.93 40.03 -31.99
N ALA A 6 -33.30 39.55 -33.07
CA ALA A 6 -32.24 38.55 -33.00
C ALA A 6 -31.00 39.00 -32.18
N LYS A 7 -30.55 40.26 -32.34
CA LYS A 7 -29.44 40.80 -31.53
C LYS A 7 -29.81 41.05 -30.08
N ARG A 8 -31.09 41.27 -29.79
CA ARG A 8 -31.59 41.42 -28.42
C ARG A 8 -31.66 40.06 -27.73
N THR A 9 -32.18 39.03 -28.40
CA THR A 9 -32.25 37.67 -27.84
C THR A 9 -30.86 37.09 -27.56
N THR A 10 -29.88 37.33 -28.43
CA THR A 10 -28.49 36.86 -28.16
C THR A 10 -27.85 37.62 -27.00
N ARG A 11 -28.08 38.93 -26.89
CA ARG A 11 -27.59 39.74 -25.76
C ARG A 11 -28.26 39.35 -24.45
N ASP A 12 -29.56 39.12 -24.43
CA ASP A 12 -30.31 38.73 -23.24
C ASP A 12 -29.91 37.32 -22.77
N ARG A 13 -29.69 36.40 -23.72
CA ARG A 13 -29.15 35.06 -23.43
C ARG A 13 -27.74 35.13 -22.83
N LEU A 14 -26.82 35.87 -23.46
CA LEU A 14 -25.47 36.05 -22.92
C LEU A 14 -25.51 36.70 -21.54
N ARG A 15 -26.36 37.71 -21.32
CA ARG A 15 -26.53 38.36 -20.02
C ARG A 15 -27.07 37.41 -18.94
N SER A 16 -27.93 36.46 -19.32
CA SER A 16 -28.42 35.41 -18.40
C SER A 16 -27.35 34.37 -18.07
N GLU A 17 -26.46 34.05 -19.03
CA GLU A 17 -25.37 33.08 -18.86
C GLU A 17 -24.18 33.67 -18.08
N THR A 18 -23.82 34.93 -18.34
CA THR A 18 -22.71 35.63 -17.66
C THR A 18 -23.11 36.25 -16.32
N GLY A 19 -24.41 36.37 -16.05
CA GLY A 19 -24.94 37.09 -14.91
C GLY A 19 -24.89 38.61 -15.10
N THR A 20 -25.60 39.32 -14.22
CA THR A 20 -25.56 40.78 -14.14
C THR A 20 -24.43 41.22 -13.22
N ASP A 21 -23.60 42.16 -13.68
CA ASP A 21 -22.58 42.85 -12.87
C ASP A 21 -23.24 43.88 -11.91
N LEU A 22 -24.21 43.39 -11.13
CA LEU A 22 -24.85 44.10 -10.05
C LEU A 22 -24.45 43.40 -8.76
N ALA A 23 -24.26 44.16 -7.69
CA ALA A 23 -24.00 43.58 -6.38
C ALA A 23 -25.12 42.57 -6.03
N PRO A 24 -24.80 41.41 -5.45
CA PRO A 24 -25.79 40.40 -5.10
C PRO A 24 -26.87 41.02 -4.21
N GLY A 25 -28.11 41.00 -4.70
CA GLY A 25 -29.27 41.49 -3.95
C GLY A 25 -29.59 40.58 -2.75
N LYS A 26 -30.47 41.02 -1.86
CA LYS A 26 -30.88 40.26 -0.66
C LYS A 26 -31.47 38.87 -0.98
N ASP A 27 -31.99 38.69 -2.20
CA ASP A 27 -32.52 37.41 -2.71
C ASP A 27 -31.46 36.51 -3.37
N SER A 28 -30.21 36.97 -3.51
CA SER A 28 -29.11 36.20 -4.13
C SER A 28 -28.86 34.89 -3.39
N LEU A 29 -28.83 34.93 -2.05
CA LEU A 29 -28.59 33.75 -1.21
C LEU A 29 -29.67 32.66 -1.34
N ARG A 30 -30.88 33.00 -1.79
CA ARG A 30 -31.98 32.03 -1.97
C ARG A 30 -31.93 31.32 -3.33
N ASN A 31 -31.39 31.99 -4.35
CA ASN A 31 -31.32 31.48 -5.72
C ASN A 31 -29.91 31.03 -6.14
N GLU A 32 -28.92 31.20 -5.26
CA GLU A 32 -27.57 30.71 -5.49
C GLU A 32 -27.55 29.17 -5.58
N PRO A 33 -26.90 28.61 -6.61
CA PRO A 33 -26.77 27.18 -6.72
C PRO A 33 -26.00 26.64 -5.51
N ILE A 34 -26.63 25.76 -4.74
CA ILE A 34 -26.03 25.16 -3.54
C ILE A 34 -24.66 24.58 -3.94
N PRO A 35 -23.57 24.97 -3.25
CA PRO A 35 -22.25 24.50 -3.60
C PRO A 35 -22.21 22.97 -3.49
N LYS A 36 -21.50 22.32 -4.42
CA LYS A 36 -21.47 20.86 -4.56
C LYS A 36 -21.11 20.14 -3.24
N SER A 37 -20.26 20.75 -2.41
CA SER A 37 -19.92 20.26 -1.08
C SER A 37 -21.13 20.24 -0.14
N ALA A 38 -21.89 21.35 -0.05
CA ALA A 38 -23.09 21.45 0.77
C ALA A 38 -24.25 20.60 0.22
N ALA A 39 -24.41 20.55 -1.10
CA ALA A 39 -25.42 19.70 -1.74
C ALA A 39 -25.23 18.21 -1.39
N ARG A 40 -23.98 17.75 -1.27
CA ARG A 40 -23.66 16.38 -0.82
C ARG A 40 -24.05 16.14 0.64
N VAL A 41 -23.95 17.15 1.49
CA VAL A 41 -24.31 17.06 2.92
C VAL A 41 -25.83 17.05 3.08
N PHE A 42 -26.54 17.98 2.42
CA PHE A 42 -28.01 18.03 2.45
C PHE A 42 -28.65 16.78 1.83
N ASN A 43 -28.11 16.27 0.73
CA ASN A 43 -28.61 15.05 0.07
C ASN A 43 -27.94 13.76 0.61
N SER A 44 -27.32 13.80 1.79
CA SER A 44 -26.51 12.68 2.30
C SER A 44 -27.30 11.39 2.49
N GLN A 45 -28.59 11.47 2.84
CA GLN A 45 -29.47 10.32 2.99
C GLN A 45 -29.76 9.65 1.63
N ALA A 46 -30.15 10.44 0.62
CA ALA A 46 -30.37 9.94 -0.74
C ALA A 46 -29.10 9.29 -1.30
N VAL A 47 -27.93 9.90 -1.10
CA VAL A 47 -26.63 9.33 -1.52
C VAL A 47 -26.34 7.99 -0.82
N ARG A 48 -26.66 7.87 0.47
CA ARG A 48 -26.50 6.61 1.23
C ARG A 48 -27.46 5.54 0.71
N ASP A 49 -28.70 5.90 0.42
CA ASP A 49 -29.71 4.95 -0.04
C ASP A 49 -29.44 4.49 -1.48
N GLU A 50 -29.05 5.39 -2.38
CA GLU A 50 -28.54 5.06 -3.71
C GLU A 50 -27.33 4.12 -3.62
N PHE A 51 -26.40 4.38 -2.70
CA PHE A 51 -25.25 3.50 -2.50
C PHE A 51 -25.65 2.12 -2.01
N LYS A 52 -26.58 2.00 -1.06
CA LYS A 52 -27.11 0.73 -0.57
C LYS A 52 -27.83 -0.04 -1.68
N LEU A 53 -28.69 0.62 -2.44
CA LEU A 53 -29.41 0.03 -3.58
C LEU A 53 -28.44 -0.44 -4.64
N LYS A 54 -27.45 0.36 -4.99
CA LYS A 54 -26.40 0.00 -5.94
C LYS A 54 -25.54 -1.15 -5.44
N LYS A 55 -25.25 -1.21 -4.14
CA LYS A 55 -24.52 -2.31 -3.52
C LYS A 55 -25.32 -3.61 -3.60
N ARG A 56 -26.61 -3.58 -3.28
CA ARG A 56 -27.51 -4.75 -3.39
C ARG A 56 -27.65 -5.24 -4.83
N LYS A 57 -27.91 -4.34 -5.79
CA LYS A 57 -27.96 -4.68 -7.22
C LYS A 57 -26.66 -5.31 -7.73
N ARG A 58 -25.52 -4.80 -7.27
CA ARG A 58 -24.20 -5.34 -7.62
C ARG A 58 -23.94 -6.75 -7.06
N GLU A 59 -24.45 -7.03 -5.86
CA GLU A 59 -24.39 -8.36 -5.25
C GLU A 59 -25.31 -9.35 -6.00
N GLU A 60 -26.48 -8.89 -6.47
CA GLU A 60 -27.42 -9.68 -7.29
C GLU A 60 -26.87 -9.97 -8.71
N GLU A 61 -26.13 -9.04 -9.33
CA GLU A 61 -25.49 -9.23 -10.65
C GLU A 61 -24.12 -9.95 -10.59
N GLY A 62 -23.62 -10.33 -9.41
CA GLY A 62 -22.36 -11.05 -9.26
C GLY A 62 -21.10 -10.25 -9.64
N GLU A 63 -21.22 -8.95 -9.93
CA GLU A 63 -20.09 -8.11 -10.31
C GLU A 63 -19.27 -7.71 -9.06
N GLN A 64 -18.23 -8.47 -8.74
CA GLN A 64 -17.28 -8.09 -7.69
C GLN A 64 -16.73 -6.68 -7.91
N ALA A 65 -16.87 -5.83 -6.89
CA ALA A 65 -15.84 -4.93 -6.34
C ALA A 65 -14.86 -4.11 -7.23
N ALA A 66 -14.92 -4.07 -8.57
CA ALA A 66 -14.03 -3.27 -9.40
C ALA A 66 -14.15 -1.78 -9.03
N LYS A 67 -13.16 -1.28 -8.29
CA LYS A 67 -12.89 0.15 -8.16
C LYS A 67 -12.77 0.68 -9.59
N LYS A 68 -13.69 1.56 -9.99
CA LYS A 68 -13.54 2.35 -11.22
C LYS A 68 -12.29 3.22 -11.09
N GLN A 69 -11.13 2.66 -11.41
CA GLN A 69 -9.98 3.46 -11.79
C GLN A 69 -10.35 4.06 -13.15
N LYS A 70 -10.35 5.39 -13.22
CA LYS A 70 -10.25 6.10 -14.50
C LYS A 70 -8.87 5.79 -15.10
N THR A 71 -8.72 4.61 -15.67
CA THR A 71 -7.66 4.34 -16.64
C THR A 71 -8.34 4.34 -17.99
N GLY A 72 -7.91 5.27 -18.85
CA GLY A 72 -8.48 5.48 -20.17
C GLY A 72 -8.64 4.16 -20.90
N LYS A 73 -9.82 3.98 -21.51
CA LYS A 73 -10.24 2.93 -22.45
C LYS A 73 -9.09 2.01 -22.90
N ILE A 74 -8.71 1.04 -22.07
CA ILE A 74 -7.86 -0.07 -22.49
C ILE A 74 -8.81 -0.99 -23.25
N THR A 75 -8.71 -0.95 -24.58
CA THR A 75 -9.41 -1.85 -25.47
C THR A 75 -8.89 -3.25 -25.22
N ASN A 76 -9.54 -3.96 -24.29
CA ASN A 76 -9.42 -5.40 -24.18
C ASN A 76 -9.74 -6.03 -25.55
N ASN A 77 -8.94 -7.01 -25.94
CA ASN A 77 -9.17 -7.94 -27.05
C ASN A 77 -8.66 -7.53 -28.43
N LYS A 78 -7.36 -7.25 -28.54
CA LYS A 78 -6.59 -7.82 -29.64
C LYS A 78 -5.30 -8.37 -29.06
N SER A 79 -5.11 -9.68 -29.15
CA SER A 79 -3.78 -10.28 -29.18
C SER A 79 -3.11 -9.77 -30.46
N VAL A 80 -2.70 -8.49 -30.46
CA VAL A 80 -1.92 -7.92 -31.54
C VAL A 80 -0.64 -8.73 -31.52
N ALA A 81 -0.43 -9.54 -32.55
CA ALA A 81 0.80 -10.29 -32.69
C ALA A 81 1.95 -9.30 -32.49
N LEU A 82 2.78 -9.53 -31.45
CA LEU A 82 3.89 -8.67 -31.08
C LEU A 82 4.99 -8.78 -32.15
N LYS A 83 4.71 -8.19 -33.30
CA LYS A 83 5.61 -8.06 -34.44
C LYS A 83 6.01 -6.60 -34.57
N ILE A 84 7.24 -6.38 -35.03
CA ILE A 84 7.74 -5.05 -35.37
C ILE A 84 6.91 -4.54 -36.55
N GLN A 85 6.33 -3.34 -36.42
CA GLN A 85 5.60 -2.72 -37.53
C GLN A 85 6.58 -2.16 -38.57
N PRO A 86 6.22 -2.14 -39.87
CA PRO A 86 7.08 -1.54 -40.87
C PRO A 86 7.33 -0.06 -40.55
N GLY A 87 8.61 0.33 -40.50
CA GLY A 87 9.02 1.71 -40.15
C GLY A 87 9.11 1.99 -38.65
N GLU A 88 8.81 1.01 -37.78
CA GLU A 88 9.01 1.13 -36.34
C GLU A 88 10.47 0.76 -35.97
N SER A 89 11.10 1.57 -35.13
CA SER A 89 12.42 1.20 -34.56
C SER A 89 12.27 0.16 -33.45
N ILE A 90 13.28 -0.67 -33.24
CA ILE A 90 13.26 -1.72 -32.20
C ILE A 90 12.93 -1.18 -30.80
N GLN A 91 13.34 0.05 -30.49
CA GLN A 91 13.05 0.71 -29.22
C GLN A 91 11.56 1.01 -29.04
N HIS A 92 10.87 1.45 -30.11
CA HIS A 92 9.44 1.71 -30.09
C HIS A 92 8.65 0.42 -29.93
N PHE A 93 9.10 -0.65 -30.60
CA PHE A 93 8.53 -1.97 -30.44
C PHE A 93 8.61 -2.45 -28.99
N ASN A 94 9.80 -2.36 -28.37
CA ASN A 94 10.00 -2.74 -26.97
C ASN A 94 9.10 -1.92 -26.04
N ARG A 95 8.97 -0.61 -26.26
CA ARG A 95 8.10 0.26 -25.46
C ARG A 95 6.63 -0.14 -25.57
N ARG A 96 6.14 -0.47 -26.78
CA ARG A 96 4.78 -0.95 -26.98
C ARG A 96 4.54 -2.30 -26.32
N VAL A 97 5.47 -3.24 -26.47
CA VAL A 97 5.42 -4.55 -25.81
C VAL A 97 5.33 -4.38 -24.29
N GLU A 98 6.15 -3.51 -23.72
CA GLU A 98 6.09 -3.20 -22.29
C GLU A 98 4.74 -2.60 -21.89
N ASP A 99 4.26 -1.59 -22.61
CA ASP A 99 3.00 -0.91 -22.29
C ASP A 99 1.79 -1.86 -22.40
N ASP A 100 1.81 -2.82 -23.33
CA ASP A 100 0.76 -3.85 -23.48
C ASP A 100 0.83 -4.91 -22.37
N LEU A 101 2.04 -5.35 -21.97
CA LEU A 101 2.21 -6.37 -20.92
C LEU A 101 2.18 -5.80 -19.50
N ARG A 102 2.46 -4.50 -19.32
CA ARG A 102 2.55 -3.86 -18.00
C ARG A 102 1.26 -3.97 -17.17
N PRO A 103 0.04 -3.83 -17.72
CA PRO A 103 -1.19 -4.05 -16.98
C PRO A 103 -1.30 -5.49 -16.45
N LEU A 104 -1.01 -6.49 -17.29
CA LEU A 104 -1.07 -7.90 -16.91
C LEU A 104 -0.10 -8.21 -15.77
N VAL A 105 1.17 -7.79 -15.92
CA VAL A 105 2.20 -7.96 -14.88
C VAL A 105 1.78 -7.23 -13.60
N LYS A 106 1.28 -6.00 -13.70
CA LYS A 106 0.80 -5.23 -12.55
C LYS A 106 -0.35 -5.95 -11.84
N THR A 107 -1.32 -6.52 -12.56
CA THR A 107 -2.42 -7.29 -11.96
C THR A 107 -1.90 -8.55 -11.27
N ALA A 108 -1.01 -9.31 -11.90
CA ALA A 108 -0.43 -10.52 -11.33
C ALA A 108 0.38 -10.24 -10.05
N VAL A 109 1.13 -9.14 -10.02
CA VAL A 109 1.86 -8.71 -8.81
C VAL A 109 0.90 -8.26 -7.71
N GLN A 110 -0.21 -7.60 -8.04
CA GLN A 110 -1.19 -7.19 -7.05
C GLN A 110 -1.94 -8.40 -6.45
N THR A 111 -2.31 -9.38 -7.28
CA THR A 111 -2.96 -10.60 -6.82
C THR A 111 -2.02 -11.44 -5.96
N SER A 112 -0.76 -11.63 -6.36
CA SER A 112 0.21 -12.38 -5.55
C SER A 112 0.47 -11.73 -4.19
N ARG A 113 0.58 -10.40 -4.14
CA ARG A 113 0.68 -9.65 -2.87
C ARG A 113 -0.57 -9.73 -2.02
N ALA A 114 -1.77 -9.87 -2.60
CA ALA A 114 -2.99 -10.10 -1.84
C ALA A 114 -2.99 -11.50 -1.21
N VAL A 115 -2.63 -12.53 -2.00
CA VAL A 115 -2.53 -13.92 -1.54
C VAL A 115 -1.50 -14.05 -0.41
N ALA A 116 -0.30 -13.48 -0.58
CA ALA A 116 0.75 -13.50 0.45
C ALA A 116 0.30 -12.83 1.76
N ARG A 117 -0.55 -11.79 1.69
CA ARG A 117 -1.10 -11.15 2.89
C ARG A 117 -2.20 -11.99 3.55
N SER A 118 -3.03 -12.69 2.77
CA SER A 118 -4.03 -13.59 3.34
C SER A 118 -3.40 -14.81 4.00
N THR A 119 -2.35 -15.39 3.40
CA THR A 119 -1.65 -16.55 3.98
C THR A 119 -0.93 -16.16 5.27
N ALA A 120 -0.20 -15.03 5.28
CA ALA A 120 0.45 -14.54 6.50
C ALA A 120 -0.54 -14.25 7.64
N LYS A 121 -1.74 -13.76 7.33
CA LYS A 121 -2.81 -13.56 8.32
C LYS A 121 -3.35 -14.88 8.86
N ALA A 122 -3.66 -15.83 7.97
CA ALA A 122 -4.15 -17.15 8.35
C ALA A 122 -3.12 -17.91 9.22
N GLU A 123 -1.83 -17.84 8.87
CA GLU A 123 -0.75 -18.42 9.66
C GLU A 123 -0.63 -17.77 11.05
N HIS A 124 -0.78 -16.45 11.12
CA HIS A 124 -0.75 -15.73 12.39
C HIS A 124 -1.93 -16.09 13.29
N GLU A 125 -3.14 -16.18 12.73
CA GLU A 125 -4.36 -16.60 13.43
C GLU A 125 -4.24 -18.05 13.91
N ALA A 126 -3.81 -18.98 13.06
CA ALA A 126 -3.56 -20.37 13.43
C ALA A 126 -2.50 -20.49 14.55
N ARG A 127 -1.45 -19.65 14.51
CA ARG A 127 -0.43 -19.62 15.57
C ARG A 127 -1.00 -19.11 16.90
N ILE A 128 -1.93 -18.15 16.87
CA ILE A 128 -2.61 -17.67 18.08
C ILE A 128 -3.53 -18.76 18.63
N GLU A 129 -4.31 -19.42 17.79
CA GLU A 129 -5.21 -20.50 18.19
C GLU A 129 -4.45 -21.69 18.78
N ALA A 130 -3.33 -22.09 18.17
CA ALA A 130 -2.46 -23.14 18.69
C ALA A 130 -1.88 -22.78 20.07
N LYS A 131 -1.53 -21.51 20.30
CA LYS A 131 -1.07 -21.04 21.63
C LYS A 131 -2.20 -21.08 22.67
N LYS A 132 -3.41 -20.63 22.31
CA LYS A 132 -4.58 -20.68 23.20
C LYS A 132 -4.94 -22.13 23.57
N ALA A 133 -4.94 -23.04 22.61
CA ALA A 133 -5.22 -24.46 22.86
C ALA A 133 -4.19 -25.10 23.82
N ARG A 134 -2.90 -24.77 23.68
CA ARG A 134 -1.85 -25.25 24.59
C ARG A 134 -2.02 -24.72 26.02
N GLN A 135 -2.39 -23.45 26.20
CA GLN A 135 -2.65 -22.87 27.53
C GLN A 135 -3.85 -23.49 28.24
N SER A 136 -4.87 -23.93 27.50
CA SER A 136 -6.04 -24.60 28.10
C SER A 136 -5.75 -26.03 28.57
N LYS A 137 -4.84 -26.77 27.90
CA LYS A 137 -4.46 -28.14 28.30
C LYS A 137 -3.49 -28.20 29.48
N SER A 138 -2.69 -27.17 29.72
CA SER A 138 -1.80 -27.12 30.88
C SER A 138 -2.48 -26.71 32.19
N LYS A 139 -3.76 -26.33 32.16
CA LYS A 139 -4.52 -25.92 33.37
C LYS A 139 -5.45 -27.02 33.93
N ALA A 140 -5.45 -28.21 33.33
CA ALA A 140 -6.30 -29.35 33.72
C ALA A 140 -5.49 -30.56 34.23
N LYS A 141 -4.21 -30.38 34.57
CA LYS A 141 -3.33 -31.47 35.01
C LYS A 141 -2.50 -31.13 36.24
N GLU A 142 -3.09 -30.40 37.18
CA GLU A 142 -2.44 -30.04 38.45
C GLU A 142 -3.46 -30.09 39.60
N GLU A 143 -3.94 -31.29 39.91
CA GLU A 143 -4.61 -31.65 41.17
C GLU A 143 -4.31 -33.14 41.43
N GLU A 144 -3.16 -33.44 42.06
CA GLU A 144 -2.95 -34.55 43.00
C GLU A 144 -1.55 -34.49 43.65
N GLU A 145 -1.54 -34.00 44.89
CA GLU A 145 -0.83 -34.45 46.10
C GLU A 145 0.72 -34.63 46.26
N THR A 146 1.23 -33.90 47.28
CA THR A 146 2.31 -34.21 48.28
C THR A 146 3.73 -33.58 48.11
N PRO A 147 4.57 -33.39 49.19
CA PRO A 147 4.80 -32.05 49.77
C PRO A 147 6.29 -31.60 49.97
N LYS A 148 6.47 -30.28 50.19
CA LYS A 148 7.55 -29.55 50.90
C LYS A 148 9.04 -29.69 50.47
N LYS A 149 9.59 -28.58 49.93
CA LYS A 149 10.91 -27.99 50.26
C LYS A 149 10.91 -26.45 50.02
N PRO A 150 11.77 -25.66 50.68
CA PRO A 150 11.57 -24.20 50.82
C PRO A 150 12.34 -23.33 49.80
N GLN A 151 11.70 -22.20 49.42
CA GLN A 151 12.22 -20.93 48.84
C GLN A 151 12.71 -20.90 47.36
N PRO A 152 12.69 -19.74 46.65
CA PRO A 152 12.48 -18.35 47.10
C PRO A 152 11.39 -17.55 46.34
N VAL A 153 11.17 -16.33 46.83
CA VAL A 153 10.17 -15.32 46.46
C VAL A 153 10.10 -15.02 44.95
N SER A 154 8.87 -14.96 44.43
CA SER A 154 8.50 -14.61 43.05
C SER A 154 9.05 -13.24 42.61
N PRO A 155 9.59 -13.09 41.38
CA PRO A 155 9.88 -11.78 40.81
C PRO A 155 8.56 -11.03 40.49
N PRO A 156 8.51 -9.69 40.69
CA PRO A 156 7.32 -8.89 40.41
C PRO A 156 6.99 -8.83 38.90
N PRO A 157 5.73 -8.54 38.53
CA PRO A 157 5.27 -8.54 37.15
C PRO A 157 6.12 -7.60 36.29
N GLU A 158 6.59 -8.11 35.14
CA GLU A 158 7.39 -7.35 34.18
C GLU A 158 6.64 -6.09 33.77
N THR A 159 7.19 -4.94 34.16
CA THR A 159 6.74 -3.65 33.65
C THR A 159 7.00 -3.61 32.15
N ASP A 160 5.95 -3.29 31.40
CA ASP A 160 5.97 -3.17 29.95
C ASP A 160 6.93 -2.05 29.53
N LYS A 161 8.16 -2.43 29.17
CA LYS A 161 9.29 -1.55 28.80
C LYS A 161 9.01 -0.66 27.58
N PHE A 162 7.85 -0.79 26.96
CA PHE A 162 7.43 -0.02 25.79
C PHE A 162 6.45 1.11 26.09
N LYS A 163 5.97 1.25 27.33
CA LYS A 163 5.05 2.34 27.70
C LYS A 163 5.68 3.73 27.67
N ASP A 164 7.00 3.82 27.84
CA ASP A 164 7.75 5.09 27.81
C ASP A 164 8.40 5.40 26.44
N ARG A 165 8.25 4.51 25.44
CA ARG A 165 8.73 4.83 24.08
C ARG A 165 7.80 5.83 23.42
N GLN A 166 8.31 7.04 23.21
CA GLN A 166 7.64 8.07 22.41
C GLN A 166 7.32 7.50 21.02
N LYS A 167 6.03 7.43 20.69
CA LYS A 167 5.56 7.09 19.34
C LYS A 167 6.07 8.15 18.37
N GLU A 168 6.62 7.74 17.23
CA GLU A 168 7.20 8.64 16.21
C GLU A 168 6.20 9.63 15.56
N PHE A 169 4.94 9.57 15.96
CA PHE A 169 3.88 10.50 15.55
C PHE A 169 3.33 11.34 16.72
N GLN A 170 4.09 11.49 17.81
CA GLN A 170 3.75 12.49 18.83
C GLN A 170 3.83 13.87 18.17
N SER A 171 2.64 14.38 17.83
CA SER A 171 2.40 15.73 17.36
C SER A 171 3.20 16.70 18.23
N VAL A 172 4.19 17.36 17.63
CA VAL A 172 5.00 18.37 18.31
C VAL A 172 4.05 19.52 18.63
N SER A 173 3.46 19.50 19.82
CA SER A 173 2.64 20.58 20.34
C SER A 173 3.53 21.78 20.64
N SER A 174 4.03 22.46 19.61
CA SER A 174 4.62 23.78 19.78
C SER A 174 3.48 24.76 20.00
N SER A 175 3.37 25.31 21.21
CA SER A 175 2.25 26.18 21.65
C SER A 175 2.17 27.55 20.96
N ALA A 176 3.00 27.82 19.95
CA ALA A 176 2.96 29.06 19.17
C ALA A 176 2.96 28.75 17.66
N PRO A 177 1.98 29.29 16.88
CA PRO A 177 1.95 29.12 15.44
C PRO A 177 3.12 29.85 14.78
N ARG A 178 4.02 29.10 14.14
CA ARG A 178 5.15 29.67 13.39
C ARG A 178 4.63 30.43 12.17
N ARG A 179 5.10 31.66 11.96
CA ARG A 179 4.72 32.46 10.80
C ARG A 179 5.29 31.82 9.52
N LEU A 180 4.52 31.86 8.45
CA LEU A 180 4.79 31.16 7.19
C LEU A 180 6.13 31.60 6.55
N ASN A 181 6.50 32.87 6.75
CA ASN A 181 7.76 33.44 6.23
C ASN A 181 9.00 32.91 6.97
N ASP A 182 8.90 32.60 8.26
CA ASP A 182 10.03 32.06 9.05
C ASP A 182 10.36 30.62 8.63
N VAL A 183 9.37 29.87 8.13
CA VAL A 183 9.56 28.49 7.65
C VAL A 183 10.08 28.45 6.21
N ALA A 184 9.68 29.42 5.37
CA ALA A 184 10.05 29.45 3.97
C ALA A 184 11.46 30.00 3.71
N GLN A 185 11.96 30.89 4.58
CA GLN A 185 13.27 31.53 4.41
C GLN A 185 14.37 30.93 5.27
N ALA A 186 14.03 30.17 6.32
CA ALA A 186 15.05 29.56 7.16
C ALA A 186 15.75 28.43 6.38
N PRO A 187 17.10 28.42 6.32
CA PRO A 187 17.82 27.26 5.81
C PRO A 187 17.46 26.03 6.67
N PRO A 188 17.34 24.83 6.06
CA PRO A 188 16.92 23.64 6.79
C PRO A 188 17.91 23.30 7.90
N GLU A 189 17.48 23.45 9.16
CA GLU A 189 18.28 23.06 10.31
C GLU A 189 18.19 21.54 10.54
N PHE A 190 19.30 20.83 10.31
CA PHE A 190 19.42 19.43 10.72
C PHE A 190 19.55 19.38 12.25
N LYS A 191 18.47 19.04 12.95
CA LYS A 191 18.53 18.69 14.38
C LYS A 191 19.55 17.58 14.54
N LYS A 192 20.58 17.81 15.37
CA LYS A 192 21.62 16.82 15.67
C LYS A 192 20.95 15.51 16.08
N LEU A 193 21.23 14.43 15.33
CA LEU A 193 20.73 13.10 15.63
C LEU A 193 21.03 12.76 17.09
N LEU A 194 20.05 12.18 17.79
CA LEU A 194 20.23 11.70 19.14
C LEU A 194 21.49 10.81 19.17
N ARG A 195 22.44 11.17 20.03
CA ARG A 195 23.69 10.46 20.26
C ARG A 195 23.39 8.98 20.52
N GLY A 196 23.58 8.14 19.50
CA GLY A 196 23.20 6.72 19.50
C GLY A 196 22.72 6.20 18.14
N ILE A 197 22.23 7.07 17.25
CA ILE A 197 21.94 6.73 15.84
C ILE A 197 23.19 7.08 15.03
N THR A 198 24.23 6.26 15.20
CA THR A 198 25.43 6.36 14.37
C THR A 198 25.14 5.77 13.00
N SER A 199 25.47 6.54 11.96
CA SER A 199 25.76 6.10 10.61
C SER A 199 26.77 4.94 10.65
N ALA A 200 26.29 3.71 10.86
CA ALA A 200 27.12 2.51 10.90
C ALA A 200 27.21 1.89 9.50
N ILE A 201 27.75 2.67 8.57
CA ILE A 201 28.30 2.17 7.32
C ILE A 201 29.82 2.29 7.48
N GLY A 202 30.41 1.25 8.04
CA GLY A 202 31.86 1.10 8.23
C GLY A 202 32.27 1.13 9.69
N LYS A 203 33.10 0.15 10.10
CA LYS A 203 33.83 0.06 11.38
C LYS A 203 33.18 -0.70 12.56
N ARG A 204 32.38 -1.74 12.30
CA ARG A 204 32.19 -2.86 13.25
C ARG A 204 32.25 -4.19 12.51
N ASP A 205 33.42 -4.48 11.95
CA ASP A 205 33.73 -5.72 11.25
C ASP A 205 33.78 -6.89 12.24
N GLY A 206 32.67 -7.60 12.43
CA GLY A 206 32.72 -8.91 13.08
C GLY A 206 31.44 -9.43 13.71
N VAL A 207 30.46 -8.57 14.03
CA VAL A 207 29.21 -9.02 14.66
C VAL A 207 28.03 -8.75 13.74
N LEU A 208 27.80 -9.66 12.80
CA LEU A 208 26.56 -9.71 12.03
C LEU A 208 25.40 -10.02 13.00
N SER A 209 24.31 -9.26 12.89
CA SER A 209 23.09 -9.55 13.63
C SER A 209 22.61 -10.98 13.32
N MET A 210 22.08 -11.70 14.31
CA MET A 210 21.57 -13.07 14.13
C MET A 210 20.56 -13.17 12.97
N ALA A 211 19.74 -12.14 12.77
CA ALA A 211 18.80 -12.07 11.64
C ALA A 211 19.53 -11.99 10.28
N GLN A 212 20.62 -11.23 10.20
CA GLN A 212 21.43 -11.11 8.99
C GLN A 212 22.21 -12.40 8.71
N LYS A 213 22.71 -13.08 9.75
CA LYS A 213 23.35 -14.39 9.65
C LYS A 213 22.40 -15.43 9.04
N VAL A 214 21.14 -15.49 9.50
CA VAL A 214 20.11 -16.38 8.94
C VAL A 214 19.81 -16.06 7.47
N MET A 215 19.74 -14.78 7.09
CA MET A 215 19.53 -14.43 5.68
C MET A 215 20.71 -14.85 4.79
N MET A 216 21.95 -14.68 5.25
CA MET A 216 23.13 -15.12 4.50
C MET A 216 23.23 -16.65 4.42
N GLU A 217 22.83 -17.37 5.47
CA GLU A 217 22.77 -18.84 5.47
C GLU A 217 21.75 -19.36 4.45
N GLN A 218 20.57 -18.73 4.35
CA GLN A 218 19.58 -19.08 3.32
C GLN A 218 20.09 -18.80 1.90
N GLU A 219 20.82 -17.71 1.69
CA GLU A 219 21.43 -17.41 0.39
C GLU A 219 22.53 -18.42 0.05
N ARG A 220 23.34 -18.81 1.04
CA ARG A 220 24.37 -19.85 0.90
C ARG A 220 23.75 -21.19 0.51
N GLU A 221 22.68 -21.62 1.17
CA GLU A 221 21.97 -22.86 0.85
C GLU A 221 21.41 -22.84 -0.59
N LYS A 222 20.82 -21.72 -1.01
CA LYS A 222 20.35 -21.54 -2.39
C LYS A 222 21.48 -21.60 -3.42
N ALA A 223 22.62 -21.00 -3.12
CA ALA A 223 23.80 -21.04 -3.99
C ALA A 223 24.35 -22.46 -4.12
N ILE A 224 24.46 -23.19 -3.01
CA ILE A 224 24.90 -24.59 -2.99
C ILE A 224 23.92 -25.47 -3.77
N ALA A 225 22.61 -25.30 -3.59
CA ALA A 225 21.60 -26.05 -4.33
C ALA A 225 21.73 -25.82 -5.84
N ARG A 226 21.80 -24.55 -6.27
CA ARG A 226 22.01 -24.21 -7.69
C ARG A 226 23.31 -24.80 -8.24
N TYR A 227 24.40 -24.74 -7.48
CA TYR A 227 25.68 -25.32 -7.91
C TYR A 227 25.60 -26.85 -8.03
N ARG A 228 24.90 -27.53 -7.11
CA ARG A 228 24.66 -28.97 -7.19
C ARG A 228 23.83 -29.34 -8.40
N ASP A 229 22.77 -28.58 -8.67
CA ASP A 229 21.92 -28.79 -9.86
C ASP A 229 22.72 -28.56 -11.14
N LEU A 230 23.54 -27.50 -11.18
CA LEU A 230 24.40 -27.19 -12.32
C LEU A 230 25.43 -28.31 -12.52
N LYS A 231 26.13 -28.76 -11.47
CA LYS A 231 27.09 -29.87 -11.54
C LYS A 231 26.42 -31.18 -11.95
N ALA A 232 25.21 -31.46 -11.47
CA ALA A 232 24.43 -32.62 -11.89
C ALA A 232 24.02 -32.52 -13.37
N SER A 233 23.66 -31.32 -13.84
CA SER A 233 23.35 -31.08 -15.25
C SER A 233 24.57 -31.23 -16.15
N MET A 234 25.75 -30.74 -15.72
CA MET A 234 27.01 -30.93 -16.45
C MET A 234 27.43 -32.40 -16.54
N ARG A 235 27.24 -33.19 -15.47
CA ARG A 235 27.47 -34.65 -15.52
C ARG A 235 26.51 -35.36 -16.47
N LYS A 236 25.22 -34.99 -16.47
CA LYS A 236 24.22 -35.54 -17.41
C LYS A 236 24.52 -35.18 -18.85
N ASN A 237 25.05 -33.98 -19.10
CA ASN A 237 25.37 -33.48 -20.42
C ASN A 237 26.76 -33.93 -20.92
N GLY A 238 27.52 -34.70 -20.13
CA GLY A 238 28.81 -35.25 -20.53
C GLY A 238 29.96 -34.24 -20.64
N ASP A 239 29.80 -33.04 -20.07
CA ASP A 239 30.74 -31.91 -20.21
C ASP A 239 31.76 -31.81 -19.06
N LEU A 240 31.69 -32.73 -18.09
CA LEU A 240 32.73 -32.90 -17.07
C LEU A 240 33.58 -34.09 -17.46
N GLY A 241 34.68 -33.81 -18.17
CA GLY A 241 35.79 -34.75 -18.23
C GLY A 241 36.32 -34.96 -16.81
N ASP A 242 36.04 -36.13 -16.23
CA ASP A 242 36.75 -36.65 -15.07
C ASP A 242 38.22 -36.76 -15.46
N LYS A 243 38.98 -35.68 -15.19
CA LYS A 243 40.41 -35.80 -14.93
C LYS A 243 40.53 -36.26 -13.49
N ASP A 244 40.35 -37.57 -13.33
CA ASP A 244 40.89 -38.26 -12.18
C ASP A 244 42.42 -38.23 -12.35
N ASP A 245 43.08 -37.34 -11.62
CA ASP A 245 44.53 -37.37 -11.46
C ASP A 245 44.87 -38.57 -10.55
N GLU A 246 45.79 -39.41 -11.03
CA GLU A 246 46.54 -40.45 -10.31
C GLU A 246 47.26 -39.91 -9.05
#